data_AF-A0AA43D7Z2-F1
#
_entry.id   AF-A0AA43D7Z2-F1
#
_cell.length_a   1.000
_cell.length_b   1.000
_cell.length_c   1.000
_cell.angle_alpha   90.00
_cell.angle_beta   90.00
_cell.angle_gamma   90.00
#
_symmetry.space_group_name_H-M   'P 1'
#
loop_
_entity.id
_entity.type
_entity.pdbx_description
1 polymer ?
#
loop_
_entity_poly.entity_id
_entity_poly.type
_entity_poly.pdbx_seq_one_letter_code
_entity_poly.pdbx_strand_id
1 'polypeptide(L)' 'MAKFIELIVSEEFESKKELVNIASIGRIYPNPQSRVKSIVELNYQSVNDTPVYLEVDMAYETLRSSLMS' A
#
# COMPACT_ATOMS: atom_id res chain seq x y z
N MET A 1 -20.22 3.07 -1.27
CA MET A 1 -19.68 2.53 0.00
C MET A 1 -18.16 2.57 -0.09
N ALA A 2 -17.49 3.03 0.96
CA ALA A 2 -16.03 2.96 1.03
C ALA A 2 -15.60 1.49 1.24
N LYS A 3 -14.64 1.01 0.44
CA LYS A 3 -14.06 -0.33 0.56
C LYS A 3 -12.67 -0.18 1.19
N PHE A 4 -12.40 -0.95 2.22
CA PHE A 4 -11.14 -0.89 2.96
C PHE A 4 -10.40 -2.23 2.83
N ILE A 5 -9.07 -2.15 2.88
CA ILE A 5 -8.17 -3.31 2.91
C ILE A 5 -7.20 -3.17 4.07
N GLU A 6 -6.97 -4.25 4.81
CA GLU A 6 -5.94 -4.31 5.85
C GLU A 6 -4.61 -4.69 5.18
N LEU A 7 -3.60 -3.83 5.30
CA LEU A 7 -2.26 -4.03 4.78
C LEU A 7 -1.27 -4.16 5.94
N ILE A 8 -0.32 -5.08 5.83
CA ILE A 8 0.81 -5.15 6.75
C ILE A 8 1.89 -4.22 6.19
N VAL A 9 2.09 -3.07 6.84
CA VAL A 9 3.06 -2.05 6.44
C VAL A 9 4.36 -2.28 7.21
N SER A 10 5.47 -2.35 6.48
CA SER A 10 6.82 -2.37 7.03
C SER A 10 7.30 -0.94 7.29
N GLU A 11 7.66 -0.65 8.53
CA GLU A 11 8.40 0.54 8.95
C GLU A 11 9.83 0.15 9.37
N GLU A 12 10.70 1.13 9.66
CA GLU A 12 12.15 0.92 9.84
C GLU A 12 12.52 -0.17 10.86
N PHE A 13 11.69 -0.38 11.88
CA PHE A 13 11.97 -1.32 12.97
C PHE A 13 10.82 -2.30 13.28
N GLU A 14 9.65 -2.12 12.67
CA GLU A 14 8.48 -2.95 12.94
C GLU A 14 7.51 -3.01 11.76
N SER A 15 6.72 -4.08 11.72
CA SER A 15 5.56 -4.17 10.82
C SER A 15 4.29 -3.88 11.60
N LYS A 16 3.42 -3.02 11.05
CA LYS A 16 2.12 -2.69 11.62
C LYS A 16 0.99 -3.05 10.66
N LYS A 17 -0.21 -3.25 11.19
CA LYS A 17 -1.43 -3.40 10.38
C LYS A 17 -2.06 -2.03 10.16
N GLU A 18 -2.32 -1.68 8.91
CA GLU A 18 -2.94 -0.41 8.54
C GLU A 18 -4.18 -0.66 7.69
N LEU A 19 -5.29 -0.01 8.07
CA LEU A 19 -6.55 -0.09 7.33
C LEU A 19 -6.59 1.04 6.29
N VAL A 20 -6.47 0.67 5.02
CA VAL A 20 -6.37 1.61 3.91
C VAL A 20 -7.68 1.65 3.12
N ASN A 21 -8.15 2.84 2.80
CA ASN A 21 -9.26 3.02 1.87
C ASN A 21 -8.78 2.72 0.45
N ILE A 22 -9.40 1.75 -0.23
CA ILE A 22 -9.01 1.36 -1.59
C ILE A 22 -9.14 2.52 -2.57
N ALA A 23 -10.11 3.42 -2.36
CA ALA A 23 -10.28 4.60 -3.22
C ALA A 23 -9.11 5.60 -3.13
N SER A 24 -8.30 5.51 -2.07
CA SER A 24 -7.10 6.33 -1.88
C SER A 24 -5.85 5.68 -2.49
N ILE A 25 -5.91 4.43 -2.93
CA ILE A 25 -4.77 3.76 -3.57
C ILE A 25 -4.64 4.29 -5.00
N GLY A 26 -3.49 4.91 -5.28
CA GLY A 26 -3.09 5.34 -6.61
C GLY A 26 -2.47 4.19 -7.37
N ARG A 27 -1.14 4.08 -7.26
CA ARG A 27 -0.35 3.05 -7.93
C ARG A 27 0.25 2.07 -6.93
N ILE A 28 0.48 0.85 -7.41
CA ILE A 28 1.26 -0.16 -6.69
C ILE A 28 2.50 -0.49 -7.50
N TYR A 29 3.62 -0.70 -6.82
CA TYR A 29 4.91 -0.96 -7.44
C TYR A 29 5.56 -2.21 -6.82
N PRO A 30 6.30 -3.01 -7.60
CA PRO A 30 7.18 -4.00 -7.02
C PRO A 30 8.30 -3.32 -6.23
N ASN A 31 8.67 -3.87 -5.08
CA ASN A 31 9.81 -3.38 -4.34
C ASN A 31 11.11 -3.83 -5.04
N PRO A 32 12.01 -2.91 -5.44
CA PRO A 32 13.23 -3.29 -6.16
C PRO A 32 14.23 -4.09 -5.30
N GLN A 33 14.11 -4.00 -3.97
CA GLN A 33 15.01 -4.65 -3.01
C GLN A 33 14.40 -5.94 -2.42
N SER A 34 13.12 -6.22 -2.67
CA SER A 34 12.43 -7.37 -2.07
C SER A 34 11.37 -7.96 -3.00
N ARG A 35 11.37 -9.30 -3.11
CA ARG A 35 10.33 -10.04 -3.86
C ARG A 35 9.06 -10.29 -3.05
N VAL A 36 9.13 -10.11 -1.73
CA VAL A 36 8.01 -10.37 -0.81
C VAL A 36 7.33 -9.09 -0.33
N LYS A 37 7.86 -7.93 -0.70
CA LYS A 37 7.28 -6.62 -0.40
C LYS A 37 6.85 -5.89 -1.67
N SER A 38 5.98 -4.93 -1.52
CA SER A 38 5.54 -4.00 -2.57
C SER A 38 5.42 -2.59 -2.00
N ILE A 39 5.30 -1.60 -2.88
CA ILE A 39 5.15 -0.20 -2.50
C ILE A 39 3.77 0.25 -2.97
N VAL A 40 3.01 0.88 -2.07
CA VAL A 40 1.67 1.41 -2.34
C VAL A 40 1.70 2.93 -2.25
N GLU A 41 1.30 3.58 -3.32
CA GLU A 41 1.10 5.03 -3.37
C GLU A 41 -0.34 5.36 -2.97
N LEU A 42 -0.48 6.27 -2.01
CA LEU A 42 -1.75 6.76 -1.51
C LEU A 42 -1.95 8.22 -1.92
N ASN A 43 -3.00 8.43 -2.69
CA ASN A 43 -3.48 9.72 -3.16
C ASN A 43 -4.46 10.31 -2.15
N TYR A 44 -3.94 10.66 -0.98
CA TYR A 44 -4.70 11.50 -0.07
C TYR A 44 -4.74 12.93 -0.63
N GLN A 45 -5.91 13.57 -0.57
CA GLN A 45 -6.00 15.03 -0.65
C GLN A 45 -5.36 15.61 0.62
N SER A 46 -4.04 15.53 0.67
CA SER A 46 -3.20 16.10 1.72
C SER A 46 -3.01 17.58 1.45
N VAL A 47 -2.88 18.36 2.52
CA VAL A 47 -2.63 19.82 2.48
C VAL A 47 -1.42 20.20 1.61
N ASN A 48 -0.51 19.25 1.36
CA ASN A 48 0.75 19.48 0.63
C ASN A 48 0.83 18.81 -0.75
N ASP A 49 -0.24 18.19 -1.26
CA ASP A 49 -0.28 17.47 -2.55
C ASP A 49 0.78 16.37 -2.77
N THR A 50 1.54 16.00 -1.73
CA THR A 50 2.55 14.94 -1.83
C THR A 50 1.91 13.56 -1.60
N PRO A 51 2.09 12.59 -2.51
CA PRO A 51 1.64 11.21 -2.30
C PRO A 51 2.35 10.58 -1.11
N VAL A 52 1.61 9.76 -0.36
CA VAL A 52 2.18 8.94 0.73
C VAL A 52 2.53 7.57 0.19
N TYR A 53 3.73 7.07 0.48
CA TYR A 53 4.15 5.74 0.06
C TYR A 53 4.24 4.81 1.27
N LEU A 54 3.62 3.64 1.16
CA LEU A 54 3.70 2.58 2.16
C LEU A 54 4.48 1.39 1.59
N GLU A 55 5.45 0.89 2.33
CA GLU A 55 6.07 -0.40 2.05
C GLU A 55 5.21 -1.49 2.69
N VAL A 56 4.69 -2.42 1.88
CA VAL A 56 3.75 -3.46 2.32
C VAL A 56 4.42 -4.82 2.25
N ASP A 57 4.27 -5.61 3.31
CA ASP A 57 4.71 -7.01 3.44
C ASP A 57 3.81 -7.97 2.63
N MET A 58 3.70 -7.69 1.33
CA MET A 58 2.98 -8.51 0.37
C MET A 58 3.65 -8.39 -1.00
N ALA A 59 3.82 -9.53 -1.68
CA ALA A 59 4.34 -9.55 -3.03
C ALA A 59 3.40 -8.80 -4.00
N TYR A 60 3.99 -8.10 -4.98
CA TYR A 60 3.26 -7.25 -5.93
C TYR A 60 2.08 -7.96 -6.62
N GLU A 61 2.28 -9.15 -7.18
CA GLU A 61 1.20 -9.86 -7.90
C GLU A 61 0.05 -10.28 -6.98
N THR A 62 0.38 -10.62 -5.73
CA THR A 62 -0.61 -10.96 -4.69
C THR A 62 -1.43 -9.73 -4.31
N LEU A 63 -0.77 -8.59 -4.07
CA LEU A 63 -1.44 -7.33 -3.75
C LEU A 63 -2.28 -6.82 -4.92
N ARG A 64 -1.75 -6.91 -6.15
CA ARG A 64 -2.49 -6.57 -7.36
C ARG A 64 -3.76 -7.39 -7.50
N SER A 65 -3.67 -8.69 -7.26
CA SER A 65 -4.82 -9.59 -7.36
C SER A 65 -5.87 -9.28 -6.28
N SER A 66 -5.46 -8.96 -5.05
CA SER A 66 -6.40 -8.65 -3.95
C SER A 66 -7.14 -7.31 -4.15
N LEU A 67 -6.54 -6.36 -4.85
CA LEU A 67 -7.17 -5.08 -5.17
C LEU A 67 -8.18 -5.16 -6.33
N MET A 68 -8.03 -6.16 -7.21
CA MET A 68 -8.91 -6.35 -8.39
C MET A 68 -10.14 -7.25 -8.09
N SER A 69 -10.15 -7.96 -6.97
CA SER A 69 -11.30 -8.72 -6.46
C SER A 69 -12.25 -7.84 -5.65
#